data_AF-A0A139D5C9-F1
#
_entry.id   AF-A0A139D5C9-F1
#
_cell.length_a   1.000
_cell.length_b   1.000
_cell.length_c   1.000
_cell.angle_alpha   90.00
_cell.angle_beta   90.00
_cell.angle_gamma   90.00
#
_symmetry.space_group_name_H-M   'P 1'
#
loop_
_entity.id
_entity.type
_entity.pdbx_description
1 polymer ?
#
loop_
_entity_poly.entity_id
_entity_poly.type
_entity_poly.pdbx_seq_one_letter_code
_entity_poly.pdbx_strand_id
1 'polypeptide(L)' 'MTNIQARPLWGLIHQQKPYLNNQAYQIEKAQYYVDHLINIPCSSNLTEEEVEIVVEWLKEFKK' A
#
# COMPACT_ATOMS: atom_id res chain seq x y z
N MET A 1 14.70 13.35 11.66
CA MET A 1 13.75 13.17 10.55
C MET A 1 13.83 11.71 10.12
N THR A 2 12.78 10.93 10.34
CA THR A 2 12.75 9.52 9.93
C THR A 2 12.37 9.44 8.47
N ASN A 3 13.23 8.85 7.64
CA ASN A 3 13.06 8.83 6.18
C ASN A 3 12.50 7.48 5.70
N ILE A 4 11.33 7.11 6.20
CA ILE A 4 10.63 5.87 5.81
C ILE A 4 9.80 6.14 4.56
N GLN A 5 10.05 5.40 3.50
CA GLN A 5 9.22 5.47 2.29
C GLN A 5 8.09 4.45 2.36
N ALA A 6 6.87 4.92 2.13
CA ALA A 6 5.69 4.09 1.94
C ALA A 6 5.06 4.41 0.57
N ARG A 7 4.29 3.47 0.01
CA ARG A 7 3.60 3.67 -1.27
C ARG A 7 2.15 3.24 -1.17
N PRO A 8 1.20 3.95 -1.80
CA PRO A 8 -0.16 3.43 -1.93
C PRO A 8 -0.15 2.12 -2.73
N LEU A 9 -1.27 1.39 -2.68
CA LEU A 9 -1.53 0.33 -3.65
C LEU A 9 -1.62 0.91 -5.07
N TRP A 10 -1.47 0.03 -6.06
CA TRP A 10 -1.71 0.38 -7.44
C TRP A 10 -3.15 0.84 -7.66
N GLY A 11 -3.32 1.87 -8.49
CA GLY A 11 -4.64 2.30 -8.92
C GLY A 11 -5.39 1.18 -9.64
N LEU A 12 -6.71 1.14 -9.46
CA LEU A 12 -7.53 0.06 -9.99
C LEU A 12 -7.54 0.09 -11.52
N ILE A 13 -7.24 -1.04 -12.16
CA ILE A 13 -7.11 -1.13 -13.62
C ILE A 13 -8.38 -0.68 -14.34
N HIS A 14 -9.56 -1.08 -13.86
CA HIS A 14 -10.85 -0.71 -14.46
C HIS A 14 -11.19 0.79 -14.35
N GLN A 15 -10.44 1.56 -13.56
CA GLN A 15 -10.57 3.02 -13.47
C GLN A 15 -9.55 3.76 -14.36
N GLN A 16 -8.58 3.05 -14.93
CA GLN A 16 -7.58 3.66 -15.82
C GLN A 16 -8.19 3.92 -17.19
N LYS A 17 -7.81 5.05 -17.81
CA LYS A 17 -8.34 5.49 -19.12
C LYS A 17 -8.37 4.40 -20.21
N PRO A 18 -7.35 3.54 -20.38
CA PRO A 18 -7.37 2.53 -21.42
C PRO A 18 -8.42 1.43 -21.22
N TYR A 19 -8.96 1.27 -20.01
CA TYR A 19 -9.78 0.12 -19.61
C TYR A 19 -11.21 0.45 -19.19
N LEU A 20 -11.64 1.71 -19.34
CA LEU A 20 -12.97 2.17 -18.92
C LEU A 20 -14.13 1.39 -19.59
N ASN A 21 -13.90 0.87 -20.79
CA ASN A 21 -14.90 0.12 -21.57
C ASN A 21 -14.66 -1.40 -21.56
N ASN A 22 -13.70 -1.88 -20.75
CA ASN A 22 -13.43 -3.32 -20.62
C ASN A 22 -14.27 -3.92 -19.50
N GLN A 23 -14.48 -5.24 -19.57
CA GLN A 23 -15.16 -5.97 -18.50
C GLN A 23 -14.36 -5.87 -17.20
N ALA A 24 -15.04 -5.46 -16.13
CA ALA A 24 -14.60 -5.64 -14.76
C ALA A 24 -15.51 -6.68 -14.09
N TYR A 25 -14.95 -7.58 -13.30
CA TYR A 25 -15.69 -8.67 -12.68
C TYR A 25 -15.29 -8.82 -11.21
N GLN A 26 -16.29 -8.92 -10.32
CA GLN A 26 -16.10 -9.11 -8.87
C GLN A 26 -15.11 -8.10 -8.23
N ILE A 27 -15.29 -6.81 -8.53
CA ILE A 27 -14.41 -5.72 -8.08
C ILE A 27 -14.93 -5.00 -6.82
N GLU A 28 -15.95 -5.54 -6.16
CA GLU A 28 -16.66 -4.88 -5.05
C GLU A 28 -15.73 -4.52 -3.88
N LYS A 29 -14.68 -5.33 -3.66
CA LYS A 29 -13.68 -5.11 -2.61
C LYS A 29 -12.44 -4.32 -3.08
N ALA A 30 -12.29 -4.10 -4.38
CA ALA A 30 -11.07 -3.54 -4.92
C ALA A 30 -10.80 -2.13 -4.38
N GLN A 31 -11.83 -1.28 -4.34
CA GLN A 31 -11.74 0.08 -3.80
C GLN A 31 -11.43 0.06 -2.29
N TYR A 32 -12.07 -0.84 -1.54
CA TYR A 32 -11.78 -1.01 -0.12
C TYR A 32 -10.28 -1.24 0.13
N TYR A 33 -9.63 -2.11 -0.64
CA TYR A 33 -8.19 -2.35 -0.45
C TYR A 33 -7.32 -1.15 -0.82
N VAL A 34 -7.65 -0.43 -1.89
CA VAL A 34 -6.89 0.78 -2.27
C VAL A 34 -6.95 1.86 -1.18
N ASP A 35 -8.10 2.03 -0.55
CA ASP A 35 -8.32 3.07 0.46
C ASP A 35 -7.74 2.72 1.84
N HIS A 36 -7.54 1.42 2.13
CA HIS A 36 -7.21 0.94 3.48
C HIS A 36 -5.85 0.25 3.60
N LEU A 37 -5.15 0.01 2.48
CA LEU A 37 -3.83 -0.63 2.49
C LEU A 37 -2.72 0.31 2.03
N ILE A 38 -1.53 0.12 2.59
CA ILE A 38 -0.31 0.83 2.22
C ILE A 38 0.86 -0.16 2.16
N ASN A 39 1.74 0.02 1.19
CA ASN A 39 3.00 -0.71 1.12
C ASN A 39 4.03 -0.03 2.02
N ILE A 40 4.60 -0.82 2.93
CA ILE A 40 5.73 -0.43 3.79
C ILE A 40 7.02 -1.07 3.28
N PRO A 41 8.22 -0.66 3.74
CA PRO A 41 9.46 -1.32 3.39
C PRO A 41 9.40 -2.83 3.70
N CYS A 42 9.70 -3.66 2.69
CA CYS A 42 9.62 -5.12 2.78
C CYS A 42 10.71 -5.85 1.99
N SER A 43 11.83 -5.17 1.70
CA SER A 43 12.96 -5.77 0.97
C SER A 43 13.66 -6.83 1.80
N SER A 44 14.13 -7.90 1.16
CA SER A 44 15.01 -8.91 1.79
C SER A 44 16.36 -8.35 2.23
N ASN A 45 16.71 -7.15 1.77
CA ASN A 45 17.94 -6.46 2.14
C ASN A 45 17.79 -5.57 3.39
N LEU A 46 16.59 -5.48 3.98
CA LEU A 46 16.41 -4.76 5.23
C LEU A 46 17.14 -5.49 6.35
N THR A 47 17.85 -4.71 7.16
CA THR A 47 18.39 -5.16 8.44
C THR A 47 17.28 -5.26 9.48
N GLU A 48 17.53 -6.03 10.55
CA GLU A 48 16.60 -6.14 11.68
C GLU A 48 16.31 -4.77 12.32
N GLU A 49 17.34 -3.93 12.48
CA GLU A 49 17.23 -2.57 13.00
C GLU A 49 16.34 -1.67 12.12
N GLU A 50 16.46 -1.76 10.79
CA GLU A 50 15.59 -1.02 9.87
C GLU A 50 14.13 -1.48 9.97
N VAL A 51 13.89 -2.78 10.15
CA VAL A 51 12.54 -3.32 10.37
C VAL A 51 11.97 -2.83 11.70
N GLU A 52 12.75 -2.85 12.77
CA GLU A 52 12.34 -2.34 14.09
C GLU A 52 11.96 -0.86 14.02
N ILE A 53 12.75 -0.03 13.34
CA ILE A 53 12.43 1.40 13.12
C ILE A 53 11.06 1.57 12.45
N VAL A 54 10.75 0.75 11.44
CA VAL A 54 9.43 0.77 10.76
C VAL A 54 8.32 0.35 11.72
N VAL A 55 8.52 -0.72 12.50
CA VAL A 55 7.52 -1.24 13.44
C VAL A 55 7.22 -0.25 14.56
N GLU A 56 8.24 0.36 15.15
CA GLU A 56 8.05 1.37 16.21
C GLU A 56 7.30 2.59 15.67
N TRP A 57 7.61 3.04 14.45
CA TRP A 57 6.84 4.10 13.81
C TRP A 57 5.38 3.73 13.57
N LEU A 58 5.10 2.50 13.16
CA LEU A 58 3.72 2.04 12.94
C LEU A 58 2.90 2.02 14.24
N LYS A 59 3.51 1.72 15.40
CA LYS A 59 2.84 1.71 16.70
C LYS A 59 2.36 3.09 17.16
N GLU A 60 3.00 4.16 16.71
CA GLU A 60 2.61 5.54 17.05
C GLU A 60 1.31 5.98 16.35
N PHE A 61 0.92 5.33 15.25
CA PHE A 61 -0.34 5.62 14.58
C PHE A 61 -1.51 5.01 15.37
N LYS A 62 -2.32 5.89 15.96
CA LYS A 62 -3.60 5.53 16.57
C LYS A 62 -4.74 5.83 15.59
N LYS A 63 -5.70 4.91 15.52
CA LYS A 63 -6.93 5.06 14.76
C LYS A 63 -7.90 6.03 15.46
#